data_AF-A0A2S2QNT1-F1
#
_entry.id   AF-A0A2S2QNT1-F1
#
_cell.length_a   1.000
_cell.length_b   1.000
_cell.length_c   1.000
_cell.angle_alpha   90.00
_cell.angle_beta   90.00
_cell.angle_gamma   90.00
#
_symmetry.space_group_name_H-M   'P 1'
#
loop_
_entity.id
_entity.type
_entity.pdbx_description
1 polymer ?
#
loop_
_entity_poly.entity_id
_entity_poly.type
_entity_poly.pdbx_seq_one_letter_code
_entity_poly.pdbx_strand_id
1 'polypeptide(L)'
;MCELSECVTNEHYSGISGTHPELDNLYLMLDQQLHPIPPDNTCPQSVQIFEEHKQLAQEYLKVQTEIAYLSRHMEQLAERLSQEEILCDEGVEEDDEEIKKLESEKENLTQMHQNLKKQLAERLSQEEILCDEGVEEDDEEILCDEGVEEDDEEI
;
A
#
# COMPACT_ATOMS: atom_id res chain seq x y z
N MET A 1 -1.89 -7.51 -14.47
CA MET A 1 -2.09 -6.57 -15.60
C MET A 1 -3.50 -6.04 -15.51
N CYS A 2 -3.68 -4.84 -14.94
CA CYS A 2 -4.98 -4.18 -14.90
C CYS A 2 -5.03 -3.13 -16.00
N GLU A 3 -5.52 -3.54 -17.17
CA GLU A 3 -5.97 -2.63 -18.21
C GLU A 3 -7.45 -2.35 -17.99
N LEU A 4 -7.80 -1.15 -17.51
CA LEU A 4 -9.13 -0.62 -17.76
C LEU A 4 -9.09 0.90 -17.91
N SER A 5 -9.64 1.29 -19.06
CA SER A 5 -10.47 2.47 -19.25
C SER A 5 -9.77 3.76 -19.70
N GLU A 6 -9.45 3.78 -20.99
CA GLU A 6 -9.87 4.81 -21.95
C GLU A 6 -10.06 6.23 -21.39
N CYS A 7 -9.07 7.07 -21.66
CA CYS A 7 -9.18 8.51 -21.51
C CYS A 7 -10.26 9.05 -22.46
N VAL A 8 -11.34 9.58 -21.87
CA VAL A 8 -12.36 10.35 -22.59
C VAL A 8 -11.68 11.53 -23.26
N THR A 9 -11.75 11.57 -24.59
CA THR A 9 -11.31 12.69 -25.41
C THR A 9 -12.09 13.94 -25.02
N ASN A 10 -11.37 14.99 -24.61
CA ASN A 10 -11.93 16.29 -24.28
C ASN A 10 -12.42 16.96 -25.57
N GLU A 11 -13.69 16.72 -25.92
CA GLU A 11 -14.36 17.44 -26.99
C GLU A 11 -14.54 18.91 -26.59
N HIS A 12 -13.87 19.77 -27.36
CA HIS A 12 -14.38 21.07 -27.79
C HIS A 12 -15.15 21.87 -26.73
N TYR A 13 -14.42 22.58 -25.85
CA TYR A 13 -14.99 23.63 -25.02
C TYR A 13 -15.40 24.81 -25.92
N SER A 14 -16.54 24.66 -26.58
CA SER A 14 -17.22 25.72 -27.32
C SER A 14 -17.51 26.86 -26.35
N GLY A 15 -17.11 28.05 -26.76
CA GLY A 15 -17.15 29.26 -25.95
C GLY A 15 -18.49 29.47 -25.25
N ILE A 16 -18.44 29.56 -23.93
CA ILE A 16 -19.53 30.09 -23.12
C ILE A 16 -19.52 31.62 -23.33
N SER A 17 -20.11 32.07 -24.44
CA SER A 17 -20.61 33.44 -24.56
C SER A 17 -22.04 33.46 -24.04
N GLY A 18 -22.16 33.28 -22.73
CA GLY A 18 -23.40 33.38 -21.98
C GLY A 18 -23.08 34.16 -20.72
N THR A 19 -23.27 35.47 -20.75
CA THR A 19 -23.14 36.35 -19.58
C THR A 19 -24.23 35.98 -18.58
N HIS A 20 -23.95 34.99 -17.73
CA HIS A 20 -24.76 34.77 -16.54
C HIS A 20 -24.56 36.01 -15.66
N PRO A 21 -25.61 36.79 -15.32
CA PRO A 21 -25.46 38.05 -14.59
C PRO A 21 -24.74 37.90 -13.24
N GLU A 22 -24.79 36.71 -12.64
CA GLU A 22 -24.07 36.38 -11.41
C GLU A 22 -22.55 36.22 -11.58
N LEU A 23 -22.06 35.96 -12.79
CA LEU A 23 -20.62 35.85 -13.04
C LEU A 23 -19.95 37.22 -13.24
N ASP A 24 -20.75 38.22 -13.60
CA ASP A 24 -20.24 39.54 -13.99
C ASP A 24 -19.60 40.30 -12.81
N ASN A 25 -20.07 40.03 -11.60
CA ASN A 25 -19.58 40.63 -10.36
C ASN A 25 -18.66 39.71 -9.54
N LEU A 26 -18.17 38.60 -10.12
CA LEU A 26 -17.28 37.65 -9.42
C LEU A 26 -16.02 38.32 -8.87
N TYR A 27 -15.51 39.33 -9.55
CA TYR A 27 -14.33 40.09 -9.10
C TYR A 27 -14.51 40.70 -7.70
N LEU A 28 -15.75 40.88 -7.21
CA LEU A 28 -16.02 41.36 -5.84
C LEU A 28 -15.58 40.36 -4.75
N MET A 29 -15.36 39.09 -5.09
CA MET A 29 -14.80 38.09 -4.18
C MET A 29 -13.29 38.25 -3.98
N LEU A 30 -12.62 39.01 -4.86
CA LEU A 30 -11.20 39.31 -4.74
C LEU A 30 -10.93 40.43 -3.74
N ASP A 31 -9.67 40.56 -3.34
CA ASP A 31 -9.21 41.72 -2.59
C ASP A 31 -9.50 43.01 -3.37
N GLN A 32 -9.86 44.06 -2.64
CA GLN A 32 -10.27 45.34 -3.22
C GLN A 32 -9.20 45.96 -4.15
N GLN A 33 -7.91 45.70 -3.90
CA GLN A 33 -6.81 46.17 -4.74
C GLN A 33 -6.75 45.49 -6.12
N LEU A 34 -7.40 44.34 -6.28
CA LEU A 34 -7.47 43.57 -7.52
C LEU A 34 -8.76 43.86 -8.30
N HIS A 35 -9.63 44.74 -7.80
CA HIS A 35 -10.87 45.08 -8.47
C HIS A 35 -10.60 45.94 -9.70
N PRO A 36 -11.34 45.73 -10.81
CA PRO A 36 -11.27 46.61 -11.97
C PRO A 36 -11.61 48.06 -11.58
N ILE A 37 -10.82 49.00 -12.08
CA ILE A 37 -11.07 50.43 -11.86
C ILE A 37 -12.34 50.84 -12.63
N PRO A 38 -13.29 51.57 -12.03
CA PRO A 38 -14.50 51.98 -12.70
C PRO A 38 -14.22 52.73 -14.03
N PRO A 39 -14.93 52.41 -15.13
CA PRO A 39 -14.62 52.97 -16.43
C PRO A 39 -15.12 54.42 -16.57
N ASP A 40 -14.40 55.21 -17.37
CA ASP A 40 -14.92 56.48 -17.91
C ASP A 40 -15.79 56.20 -19.15
N ASN A 41 -17.10 56.40 -18.99
CA ASN A 41 -18.10 56.13 -20.04
C ASN A 41 -17.98 57.05 -21.27
N THR A 42 -17.19 58.13 -21.19
CA THR A 42 -16.90 59.00 -22.34
C THR A 42 -15.73 58.48 -23.18
N CYS A 43 -14.95 57.54 -22.64
CA CYS A 43 -13.77 56.96 -23.28
C CYS A 43 -14.02 55.48 -23.63
N PRO A 44 -14.20 55.13 -24.92
CA PRO A 44 -14.45 53.75 -25.34
C PRO A 44 -13.35 52.77 -24.89
N GLN A 45 -12.09 53.22 -24.90
CA GLN A 45 -10.95 52.43 -24.46
C GLN A 45 -11.01 52.12 -22.96
N SER A 46 -11.48 53.06 -22.13
CA SER A 46 -11.62 52.83 -20.69
C SER A 46 -12.65 51.75 -20.38
N VAL A 47 -13.77 51.75 -21.11
CA VAL A 47 -14.82 50.73 -20.99
C VAL A 47 -14.29 49.36 -21.40
N GLN A 48 -13.53 49.29 -22.49
CA GLN A 48 -12.92 48.05 -22.95
C GLN A 48 -11.96 47.45 -21.91
N ILE A 49 -11.03 48.26 -21.37
CA ILE A 49 -10.07 47.81 -20.35
C ILE A 49 -10.78 47.26 -19.11
N PHE A 50 -11.86 47.90 -18.68
CA PHE A 50 -12.66 47.44 -17.54
C PHE A 50 -13.26 46.05 -17.77
N GLU A 51 -13.83 45.80 -18.96
CA GLU A 51 -14.40 44.48 -19.28
C GLU A 51 -13.33 43.40 -19.44
N GLU A 52 -12.18 43.73 -20.03
CA GLU A 52 -11.04 42.82 -20.09
C GLU A 52 -10.59 42.44 -18.67
N HIS A 53 -10.43 43.41 -17.76
CA HIS A 53 -10.07 43.15 -16.37
C HIS A 53 -11.09 42.28 -15.63
N LYS A 54 -12.40 42.44 -15.92
CA LYS A 54 -13.43 41.55 -15.35
C LYS A 54 -13.23 40.09 -15.78
N GLN A 55 -12.88 39.86 -17.05
CA GLN A 55 -12.59 38.51 -17.55
C GLN A 55 -11.34 37.93 -16.89
N LEU A 56 -10.26 38.71 -16.77
CA LEU A 56 -9.05 38.26 -16.08
C LEU A 56 -9.32 37.93 -14.60
N ALA A 57 -10.15 38.72 -13.92
CA ALA A 57 -10.52 38.45 -12.53
C ALA A 57 -11.28 37.12 -12.38
N GLN A 58 -12.16 36.79 -13.33
CA GLN A 58 -12.86 35.50 -13.36
C GLN A 58 -11.89 34.34 -13.57
N GLU A 59 -10.96 34.46 -14.52
CA GLU A 59 -9.93 33.45 -14.76
C GLU A 59 -9.01 33.26 -13.55
N TYR A 60 -8.61 34.36 -12.91
CA TYR A 60 -7.80 34.30 -11.70
C TYR A 60 -8.50 33.52 -10.58
N LEU A 61 -9.80 33.78 -10.33
CA LEU A 61 -10.57 33.02 -9.34
C LEU A 61 -10.65 31.53 -9.66
N LYS A 62 -10.83 31.18 -10.94
CA LYS A 62 -10.81 29.79 -11.39
C LYS A 62 -9.48 29.13 -11.08
N VAL A 63 -8.37 29.77 -11.44
CA VAL A 63 -7.02 29.25 -11.18
C VAL A 63 -6.74 29.16 -9.68
N GLN A 64 -7.13 30.15 -8.88
CA GLN A 64 -6.99 30.10 -7.42
C GLN A 64 -7.75 28.91 -6.81
N THR A 65 -8.96 28.64 -7.30
CA THR A 65 -9.76 27.51 -6.85
C THR A 65 -9.09 26.18 -7.22
N GLU A 66 -8.56 26.07 -8.43
CA GLU A 66 -7.83 24.89 -8.89
C GLU A 66 -6.55 24.66 -8.07
N ILE A 67 -5.77 25.71 -7.81
CA ILE A 67 -4.58 25.65 -6.94
C ILE A 67 -4.97 25.13 -5.56
N ALA A 68 -5.99 25.74 -4.92
CA ALA A 68 -6.42 25.32 -3.58
C ALA A 68 -6.89 23.86 -3.55
N TYR A 69 -7.65 23.43 -4.57
CA TYR A 69 -8.10 22.06 -4.71
C TYR A 69 -6.94 21.07 -4.86
N LEU A 70 -6.00 21.37 -5.76
CA LEU A 70 -4.83 20.54 -6.02
C LEU A 70 -3.90 20.47 -4.81
N SER A 71 -3.64 21.59 -4.14
CA SER A 71 -2.84 21.63 -2.91
C SER A 71 -3.44 20.73 -1.83
N ARG A 72 -4.75 20.83 -1.59
CA ARG A 72 -5.44 19.97 -0.64
C ARG A 72 -5.37 18.49 -1.04
N HIS A 73 -5.58 18.18 -2.31
CA HIS A 73 -5.51 16.79 -2.77
C HIS A 73 -4.10 16.20 -2.64
N MET A 74 -3.07 17.00 -2.89
CA MET A 74 -1.67 16.59 -2.69
C MET A 74 -1.36 16.34 -1.22
N GLU A 75 -1.81 17.20 -0.31
CA GLU A 75 -1.66 17.01 1.14
C GLU A 75 -2.33 15.71 1.61
N GLN A 76 -3.56 15.44 1.15
CA GLN A 76 -4.28 14.21 1.48
C GLN A 76 -3.57 12.96 0.96
N LEU A 77 -2.97 13.03 -0.23
CA LEU A 77 -2.22 11.91 -0.78
C LEU A 77 -0.92 11.67 0.00
N ALA A 78 -0.21 12.75 0.38
CA ALA A 78 0.99 12.65 1.20
C ALA A 78 0.71 12.05 2.58
N GLU A 79 -0.40 12.43 3.22
CA GLU A 79 -0.83 11.87 4.50
C GLU A 79 -1.13 10.37 4.39
N ARG A 80 -1.84 9.96 3.32
CA ARG A 80 -2.14 8.54 3.08
C ARG A 80 -0.87 7.70 2.89
N LEU A 81 0.08 8.19 2.10
CA LEU A 81 1.36 7.50 1.88
C LEU A 81 2.17 7.40 3.17
N SER A 82 2.23 8.47 3.96
CA SER A 82 2.90 8.46 5.27
C SER A 82 2.26 7.46 6.22
N GLN A 83 0.92 7.34 6.23
CA GLN A 83 0.23 6.37 7.07
C GLN A 83 0.49 4.93 6.61
N GLU A 84 0.52 4.70 5.30
CA GLU A 84 0.83 3.39 4.73
C GLU A 84 2.27 2.96 5.05
N GLU A 85 3.24 3.87 4.98
CA GLU A 85 4.63 3.62 5.37
C GLU A 85 4.73 3.19 6.85
N ILE A 86 4.06 3.91 7.75
CA ILE A 86 4.02 3.56 9.19
C ILE A 86 3.44 2.16 9.39
N LEU A 87 2.32 1.84 8.73
CA LEU A 87 1.68 0.53 8.87
C LEU A 87 2.56 -0.61 8.29
N CYS A 88 3.31 -0.34 7.23
CA CYS A 88 4.26 -1.31 6.69
C CYS A 88 5.39 -1.58 7.68
N ASP A 89 5.97 -0.52 8.26
CA ASP A 89 7.05 -0.65 9.25
C ASP A 89 6.57 -1.39 10.50
N GLU A 90 5.39 -1.04 11.03
CA GLU A 90 4.77 -1.74 12.17
C GLU A 90 4.52 -3.22 11.86
N GLY A 91 4.01 -3.54 10.67
CA GLY A 91 3.77 -4.93 10.25
C GLY A 91 5.06 -5.75 10.12
N VAL A 92 6.14 -5.15 9.61
CA VAL A 92 7.45 -5.80 9.53
C VAL A 92 8.03 -6.06 10.92
N GLU A 93 7.87 -5.13 11.87
CA GLU A 93 8.30 -5.34 13.26
C GLU A 93 7.53 -6.49 13.93
N GLU A 94 6.21 -6.57 13.73
CA GLU A 94 5.37 -7.67 14.24
C GLU A 94 5.80 -9.04 13.67
N ASP A 95 6.02 -9.12 12.35
CA ASP A 95 6.49 -10.33 11.68
C ASP A 95 7.86 -10.79 12.21
N ASP A 96 8.79 -9.85 12.42
CA ASP A 96 10.13 -10.12 12.97
C ASP A 96 10.07 -10.67 14.40
N GLU A 97 9.13 -10.21 15.22
CA GLU A 97 8.91 -10.74 16.57
C GLU A 97 8.32 -12.15 16.54
N GLU A 98 7.37 -12.42 15.65
CA GLU A 98 6.77 -13.75 15.48
C GLU A 98 7.81 -14.77 14.99
N ILE A 99 8.64 -14.40 14.01
CA ILE A 99 9.72 -15.26 13.50
C ILE A 99 10.66 -15.66 14.65
N LYS A 100 11.14 -14.71 15.45
CA LYS A 100 12.04 -14.99 16.59
C LYS A 100 11.41 -15.96 17.60
N LYS A 101 10.11 -15.80 17.86
CA LYS A 101 9.38 -16.68 18.78
C LYS A 101 9.29 -18.10 18.24
N LEU A 102 8.91 -18.25 16.96
CA LEU A 102 8.82 -19.55 16.29
C LEU A 102 10.18 -20.24 16.19
N GLU A 103 11.25 -19.50 15.93
CA GLU A 103 12.62 -20.03 15.93
C GLU A 103 13.02 -20.58 17.31
N SER A 104 12.70 -19.86 18.38
CA SER A 104 12.96 -20.31 19.75
C SER A 104 12.17 -21.58 20.10
N GLU A 105 10.89 -21.65 19.71
CA GLU A 105 10.06 -22.83 19.93
C GLU A 105 10.58 -24.03 19.15
N LYS A 106 10.95 -23.84 17.88
CA LYS A 106 11.57 -24.88 17.04
C LYS A 106 12.83 -25.43 17.69
N GLU A 107 13.72 -24.57 18.18
CA GLU A 107 14.97 -25.01 18.81
C GLU A 107 14.70 -25.82 20.09
N ASN A 108 13.77 -25.35 20.93
CA ASN A 108 13.35 -26.07 22.14
C ASN A 108 12.77 -27.45 21.81
N LEU A 109 11.88 -27.53 20.83
CA LEU A 109 11.27 -28.80 20.38
C LEU A 109 12.33 -29.75 19.81
N THR A 110 13.26 -29.23 19.00
CA THR A 110 14.34 -30.03 18.42
C THR A 110 15.24 -30.60 19.51
N GLN A 111 15.60 -29.78 20.51
CA GLN A 111 16.40 -30.21 21.64
C GLN A 111 15.68 -31.27 22.48
N MET A 112 14.39 -31.07 22.76
CA MET A 112 13.57 -32.05 23.48
C MET A 112 13.48 -33.38 22.72
N HIS A 113 13.25 -33.33 21.41
CA HIS A 113 13.22 -34.52 20.56
C HIS A 113 14.55 -35.28 20.58
N GLN A 114 15.68 -34.58 20.43
CA GLN A 114 17.01 -35.19 20.52
C GLN A 114 17.24 -35.86 21.89
N ASN A 115 16.84 -35.18 22.97
CA ASN A 115 16.94 -35.73 24.32
C ASN A 115 16.10 -37.01 24.49
N LEU A 116 14.85 -37.00 24.02
CA LEU A 116 13.97 -38.17 24.07
C LEU A 116 14.50 -39.32 23.22
N LYS A 117 15.01 -39.03 22.01
CA LYS A 117 15.65 -40.03 21.14
C LYS A 117 16.86 -40.67 21.81
N LYS A 118 17.68 -39.88 22.50
CA LYS A 118 18.83 -40.37 23.27
C LYS A 118 18.39 -41.27 24.42
N GLN A 119 17.39 -40.84 25.21
CA GLN A 119 16.84 -41.65 26.31
C GLN A 119 16.23 -42.97 25.83
N LEU A 120 15.61 -42.98 24.64
CA LEU A 120 15.12 -44.21 24.01
C LEU A 120 16.27 -45.15 23.64
N ALA A 121 17.31 -44.63 22.98
CA ALA A 121 18.48 -45.42 22.60
C ALA A 121 19.19 -46.03 23.82
N GLU A 122 19.35 -45.26 24.91
CA GLU A 122 19.96 -45.73 26.16
C GLU A 122 19.13 -46.84 26.84
N ARG A 123 17.80 -46.78 26.78
CA ARG A 123 16.93 -47.83 27.32
C ARG A 123 16.99 -49.10 26.49
N LEU A 124 16.94 -48.97 25.16
CA LEU A 124 17.06 -50.10 24.25
C LEU A 124 18.42 -50.80 24.41
N SER A 125 19.51 -50.03 24.56
CA SER A 125 20.83 -50.63 24.79
C SER A 125 20.96 -51.29 26.17
N GLN A 126 20.24 -50.82 27.19
CA GLN A 126 20.18 -51.51 28.50
C GLN A 126 19.35 -52.80 28.42
N GLU A 127 18.30 -52.81 27.61
CA GLU A 127 17.45 -53.98 27.39
C GLU A 127 18.18 -55.06 26.57
N GLU A 128 19.03 -54.65 25.62
CA GLU A 128 19.91 -55.55 24.84
C GLU A 128 20.97 -56.24 25.71
N ILE A 129 21.44 -55.60 26.80
CA ILE A 129 22.37 -56.21 27.78
C ILE A 129 21.66 -57.24 28.68
N LEU A 130 20.33 -57.18 28.80
CA LEU A 130 19.53 -58.14 29.57
C LEU A 130 19.12 -59.39 28.78
N CYS A 131 19.34 -59.41 27.46
CA CYS A 131 19.01 -60.53 26.58
C CYS A 131 20.18 -61.51 26.34
N ASP A 132 21.39 -61.23 26.86
CA ASP A 132 22.58 -62.09 26.66
C ASP A 132 22.66 -63.27 27.65
N GLU A 133 21.63 -63.45 28.50
CA GLU A 133 21.41 -64.71 29.23
C GLU A 133 20.17 -65.45 28.70
N GLY A 134 20.32 -65.94 27.46
CA GLY A 134 19.64 -67.14 26.97
C GLY A 134 18.45 -66.90 26.04
N VAL A 135 18.60 -67.30 24.77
CA VAL A 135 18.01 -68.51 24.17
C VAL A 135 18.42 -68.51 22.68
N GLU A 136 18.89 -69.65 22.20
CA GLU A 136 19.22 -69.90 20.78
C GLU A 136 17.98 -70.11 19.90
N GLU A 137 18.20 -70.02 18.57
CA GLU A 137 17.37 -70.52 17.45
C GLU A 137 16.16 -69.67 17.03
N ASP A 138 16.25 -68.92 15.93
CA ASP A 138 15.96 -69.41 14.56
C ASP A 138 16.01 -68.24 13.55
N ASP A 139 16.68 -68.48 12.42
CA ASP A 139 16.85 -67.55 11.31
C ASP A 139 15.50 -67.28 10.59
N GLU A 140 14.91 -66.09 10.77
CA GLU A 140 13.98 -65.52 9.80
C GLU A 140 14.54 -64.19 9.26
N GLU A 141 14.99 -64.22 8.02
CA GLU A 141 15.30 -63.04 7.20
C GLU A 141 14.03 -62.17 7.06
N ILE A 142 13.97 -61.07 7.81
CA ILE A 142 12.99 -60.01 7.56
C ILE A 142 13.58 -59.11 6.46
N LEU A 143 13.06 -59.28 5.24
CA LEU A 143 13.21 -58.35 4.13
C LEU A 143 12.73 -56.96 4.57
N CYS A 144 13.67 -56.03 4.78
CA CYS A 144 13.34 -54.62 4.83
C CYS A 144 12.98 -54.17 3.41
N ASP A 145 11.68 -54.04 3.16
CA ASP A 145 11.13 -53.38 1.99
C ASP A 145 11.64 -51.93 2.02
N GLU A 146 12.57 -51.60 1.12
CA GLU A 146 12.98 -50.21 0.88
C GLU A 146 11.79 -49.49 0.24
N GLY A 147 10.98 -48.87 1.09
CA GLY A 147 10.02 -47.86 0.68
C GLY A 147 10.76 -46.68 0.06
N VAL A 148 10.81 -46.69 -1.27
CA VAL A 148 11.11 -45.52 -2.10
C VAL A 148 9.98 -44.51 -1.87
N GLU A 149 10.23 -43.47 -1.09
CA GLU A 149 9.45 -42.24 -1.19
C GLU A 149 10.21 -41.28 -2.09
N GLU A 150 9.95 -41.45 -3.39
CA GLU A 150 10.01 -40.36 -4.37
C GLU A 150 8.73 -39.55 -4.18
N ASP A 151 8.82 -38.44 -3.46
CA ASP A 151 7.89 -37.33 -3.66
C ASP A 151 8.70 -36.13 -4.15
N ASP A 152 8.70 -36.03 -5.48
CA ASP A 152 8.86 -34.80 -6.25
C ASP A 152 7.71 -33.80 -5.93
N GLU A 153 7.88 -32.58 -6.43
CA GLU A 153 6.97 -31.41 -6.44
C GLU A 153 7.14 -30.43 -5.25
N GLU A 154 7.96 -29.39 -5.39
CA GLU A 154 7.71 -28.15 -6.16
C GLU A 154 6.63 -27.26 -5.52
N ILE A 155 7.08 -26.15 -4.89
CA ILE A 155 6.67 -24.74 -5.07
C ILE A 155 7.59 -23.86 -4.20
#